data_AF-A0A1S9A7D9-F1
#
_entry.id   AF-A0A1S9A7D9-F1
#
_cell.length_a   1.000
_cell.length_b   1.000
_cell.length_c   1.000
_cell.angle_alpha   90.00
_cell.angle_beta   90.00
_cell.angle_gamma   90.00
#
_symmetry.space_group_name_H-M   'P 1'
#
loop_
_entity.id
_entity.type
_entity.pdbx_description
1 polymer ?
#
loop_
_entity_poly.entity_id
_entity_poly.type
_entity_poly.pdbx_seq_one_letter_code
_entity_poly.pdbx_strand_id
1 'polypeptide(L)'
;MAAQGVADIAASLPLVSAMRDDPWLYPIVETAHIVGFSVLVGAVAMFDLRVLGFGRELPVRTLARYLLPWSVGSLLLIVPTGLLMFATQPLDLLGNRAFQLKLALLATAGLNALLFHTGPYRSADAWHTEAPGRAKFHAALSILLWIAVIACGRLLAYV
;
A
#
# COMPACT_ATOMS: atom_id res chain seq x y z
N MET A 1 -8.61 26.86 5.38
CA MET A 1 -9.22 27.47 4.17
C MET A 1 -9.03 26.62 2.91
N ALA A 2 -7.81 26.38 2.39
CA ALA A 2 -7.62 25.55 1.18
C ALA A 2 -8.01 24.06 1.37
N ALA A 3 -7.69 23.48 2.53
CA ALA A 3 -8.08 22.10 2.88
C ALA A 3 -9.59 21.92 3.08
N GLN A 4 -10.29 22.96 3.57
CA GLN A 4 -11.76 22.96 3.64
C GLN A 4 -12.37 22.91 2.23
N GLY A 5 -11.93 23.78 1.32
CA GLY A 5 -12.48 23.82 -0.04
C GLY A 5 -12.32 22.51 -0.83
N VAL A 6 -11.20 21.80 -0.66
CA VAL A 6 -11.01 20.47 -1.28
C VAL A 6 -11.91 19.41 -0.65
N ALA A 7 -12.07 19.45 0.69
CA ALA A 7 -12.97 18.55 1.39
C ALA A 7 -14.45 18.77 0.98
N ASP A 8 -14.85 20.03 0.78
CA ASP A 8 -16.20 20.39 0.35
C ASP A 8 -16.50 19.90 -1.08
N ILE A 9 -15.54 20.05 -2.00
CA ILE A 9 -15.66 19.52 -3.37
C ILE A 9 -15.75 17.99 -3.36
N ALA A 10 -14.89 17.32 -2.60
CA ALA A 10 -14.93 15.86 -2.49
C ALA A 10 -16.24 15.36 -1.87
N ALA A 11 -16.75 16.06 -0.85
CA ALA A 11 -18.03 15.74 -0.21
C ALA A 11 -19.24 15.97 -1.12
N SER A 12 -19.13 16.86 -2.12
CA SER A 12 -20.20 17.13 -3.09
C SER A 12 -20.34 16.09 -4.20
N LEU A 13 -19.40 15.14 -4.29
CA LEU A 13 -19.47 14.07 -5.30
C LEU A 13 -20.68 13.17 -5.00
N PRO A 14 -21.55 12.87 -6.00
CA PRO A 14 -22.74 12.04 -5.78
C PRO A 14 -22.43 10.66 -5.18
N LEU A 15 -21.28 10.10 -5.52
CA LEU A 15 -20.81 8.83 -4.97
C LEU A 15 -20.45 8.91 -3.48
N VAL A 16 -19.92 10.05 -3.03
CA VAL A 16 -19.59 10.27 -1.61
C VAL A 16 -20.85 10.47 -0.78
N SER A 17 -21.85 11.19 -1.31
CA SER A 17 -23.18 11.28 -0.67
C SER A 17 -23.83 9.90 -0.58
N ALA A 18 -23.87 9.15 -1.69
CA ALA A 18 -24.45 7.81 -1.71
C ALA A 18 -23.81 6.88 -0.67
N MET A 19 -22.48 6.97 -0.47
CA MET A 19 -21.80 6.19 0.56
C MET A 19 -22.15 6.58 2.00
N ARG A 20 -22.59 7.81 2.24
CA ARG A 20 -23.10 8.24 3.56
C ARG A 20 -24.55 7.82 3.76
N ASP A 21 -25.33 7.78 2.68
CA ASP A 21 -26.77 7.52 2.72
C ASP A 21 -27.11 6.02 2.68
N ASP A 22 -26.30 5.19 2.00
CA ASP A 22 -26.47 3.74 1.90
C ASP A 22 -25.49 2.98 2.82
N PRO A 23 -25.99 2.22 3.82
CA PRO A 23 -25.15 1.50 4.76
C PRO A 23 -24.29 0.38 4.15
N TRP A 24 -24.59 -0.09 2.93
CA TRP A 24 -23.83 -1.15 2.25
C TRP A 24 -22.69 -0.63 1.37
N LEU A 25 -22.78 0.60 0.86
CA LEU A 25 -21.78 1.10 -0.08
C LEU A 25 -20.41 1.28 0.58
N TYR A 26 -20.35 1.78 1.82
CA TYR A 26 -19.08 1.90 2.54
C TYR A 26 -18.41 0.52 2.77
N PRO A 27 -19.09 -0.50 3.35
CA PRO A 27 -18.53 -1.85 3.48
C PRO A 27 -18.09 -2.50 2.17
N ILE A 28 -18.81 -2.28 1.06
CA ILE A 28 -18.44 -2.83 -0.25
C ILE A 28 -17.14 -2.18 -0.75
N VAL A 29 -17.03 -0.86 -0.67
CA VAL A 29 -15.81 -0.12 -1.05
C VAL A 29 -14.64 -0.52 -0.15
N GLU A 30 -14.88 -0.65 1.16
CA GLU A 30 -13.87 -1.13 2.11
C GLU A 30 -13.41 -2.55 1.78
N THR A 31 -14.33 -3.45 1.43
CA THR A 31 -14.00 -4.83 1.02
C THR A 31 -13.13 -4.82 -0.24
N ALA A 32 -13.51 -4.03 -1.26
CA ALA A 32 -12.71 -3.88 -2.47
C ALA A 32 -11.31 -3.33 -2.17
N HIS A 33 -11.21 -2.35 -1.26
CA HIS A 33 -9.94 -1.80 -0.79
C HIS A 33 -9.06 -2.88 -0.14
N ILE A 34 -9.62 -3.68 0.77
CA ILE A 34 -8.91 -4.76 1.48
C ILE A 34 -8.46 -5.86 0.51
N VAL A 35 -9.28 -6.24 -0.45
CA VAL A 35 -8.90 -7.22 -1.49
C VAL A 35 -7.72 -6.70 -2.31
N GLY A 36 -7.80 -5.44 -2.79
CA GLY A 36 -6.70 -4.79 -3.48
C GLY A 36 -5.41 -4.80 -2.65
N PHE A 37 -5.53 -4.41 -1.38
CA PHE A 37 -4.41 -4.34 -0.43
C PHE A 37 -3.77 -5.71 -0.17
N SER A 38 -4.59 -6.75 -0.06
CA SER A 38 -4.14 -8.14 0.11
C SER A 38 -3.32 -8.61 -1.08
N VAL A 39 -3.75 -8.29 -2.31
CA VAL A 39 -3.01 -8.62 -3.53
C VAL A 39 -1.71 -7.80 -3.62
N LEU A 40 -1.74 -6.50 -3.33
CA LEU A 40 -0.56 -5.64 -3.36
C LEU A 40 0.50 -6.12 -2.37
N VAL A 41 0.12 -6.26 -1.10
CA VAL A 41 1.06 -6.68 -0.05
C VAL A 41 1.50 -8.12 -0.25
N GLY A 42 0.63 -9.01 -0.71
CA GLY A 42 1.01 -10.38 -1.06
C GLY A 42 2.07 -10.41 -2.16
N ALA A 43 1.89 -9.63 -3.23
CA ALA A 43 2.88 -9.52 -4.30
C ALA A 43 4.21 -8.95 -3.80
N VAL A 44 4.18 -7.86 -3.03
CA VAL A 44 5.41 -7.27 -2.47
C VAL A 44 6.11 -8.23 -1.51
N ALA A 45 5.37 -8.88 -0.61
CA ALA A 45 5.92 -9.83 0.36
C ALA A 45 6.55 -11.04 -0.32
N MET A 46 5.93 -11.62 -1.35
CA MET A 46 6.53 -12.72 -2.11
C MET A 46 7.84 -12.31 -2.79
N PHE A 47 7.88 -11.10 -3.36
CA PHE A 47 9.11 -10.56 -3.95
C PHE A 47 10.20 -10.36 -2.88
N ASP A 48 9.86 -9.75 -1.75
CA ASP A 48 10.79 -9.47 -0.65
C ASP A 48 11.32 -10.76 0.00
N LEU A 49 10.46 -11.76 0.22
CA LEU A 49 10.87 -13.08 0.69
C LEU A 49 11.86 -13.73 -0.29
N ARG A 50 11.64 -13.58 -1.59
CA ARG A 50 12.60 -14.07 -2.59
C ARG A 50 13.94 -13.36 -2.48
N VAL A 51 13.96 -12.04 -2.27
CA VAL A 51 15.19 -11.27 -2.05
C VAL A 51 15.91 -11.70 -0.75
N LEU A 52 15.15 -12.05 0.29
CA LEU A 52 15.68 -12.55 1.56
C LEU A 52 16.27 -13.97 1.48
N GLY A 53 15.99 -14.70 0.39
CA GLY A 53 16.57 -16.02 0.13
C GLY A 53 15.59 -17.18 0.26
N PHE A 54 14.28 -16.93 0.33
CA PHE A 54 13.28 -17.98 0.15
C PHE A 54 13.06 -18.26 -1.36
N GLY A 55 12.88 -19.51 -1.78
CA GLY A 55 12.62 -19.85 -3.19
C GLY A 55 13.75 -19.45 -4.16
N ARG A 56 15.02 -19.66 -3.78
CA ARG A 56 16.23 -19.20 -4.50
C ARG A 56 16.33 -19.70 -5.94
N GLU A 57 15.61 -20.76 -6.28
CA GLU A 57 15.51 -21.34 -7.62
C GLU A 57 14.81 -20.41 -8.62
N LEU A 58 13.94 -19.52 -8.14
CA LEU A 58 13.21 -18.57 -8.99
C LEU A 58 14.09 -17.37 -9.34
N PRO A 59 14.29 -17.00 -10.61
CA PRO A 59 15.02 -15.78 -10.94
C PRO A 59 14.28 -14.52 -10.46
N VAL A 60 14.96 -13.64 -9.72
CA VAL A 60 14.37 -12.43 -9.09
C VAL A 60 13.65 -11.55 -10.12
N ARG A 61 14.25 -11.34 -11.30
CA ARG A 61 13.63 -10.55 -12.38
C ARG A 61 12.39 -11.20 -12.98
N THR A 62 12.39 -12.52 -13.14
CA THR A 62 11.22 -13.24 -13.63
C THR A 62 10.08 -13.07 -12.65
N LEU A 63 10.34 -13.26 -11.36
CA LEU A 63 9.34 -13.03 -10.32
C LEU A 63 8.83 -11.59 -10.31
N ALA A 64 9.74 -10.59 -10.38
CA ALA A 64 9.36 -9.18 -10.46
C ALA A 64 8.42 -8.88 -11.64
N ARG A 65 8.71 -9.44 -12.83
CA ARG A 65 7.87 -9.26 -14.03
C ARG A 65 6.46 -9.82 -13.86
N TYR A 66 6.30 -10.91 -13.13
CA TYR A 66 4.98 -11.48 -12.85
C TYR A 66 4.23 -10.70 -11.78
N LEU A 67 4.91 -10.22 -10.74
CA LEU A 67 4.28 -9.57 -9.59
C LEU A 67 4.00 -8.07 -9.79
N LEU A 68 4.76 -7.41 -10.67
CA LEU A 68 4.61 -5.98 -10.93
C LEU A 68 3.23 -5.61 -11.50
N PRO A 69 2.67 -6.32 -12.51
CA PRO A 69 1.32 -6.02 -13.01
C PRO A 69 0.25 -6.14 -11.93
N TRP A 70 0.33 -7.14 -11.05
CA TRP A 70 -0.59 -7.30 -9.93
C TRP A 70 -0.46 -6.16 -8.92
N SER A 71 0.77 -5.77 -8.60
CA SER A 71 1.04 -4.64 -7.69
C SER A 71 0.47 -3.34 -8.24
N VAL A 72 0.72 -3.04 -9.53
CA VAL A 72 0.20 -1.84 -10.20
C VAL A 72 -1.33 -1.89 -10.31
N GLY A 73 -1.90 -3.03 -10.72
CA GLY A 73 -3.35 -3.22 -10.81
C GLY A 73 -4.03 -3.02 -9.45
N SER A 74 -3.45 -3.54 -8.37
CA SER A 74 -3.94 -3.29 -7.02
C SER A 74 -3.86 -1.83 -6.61
N LEU A 75 -2.81 -1.09 -6.97
CA LEU A 75 -2.73 0.34 -6.69
C LEU A 75 -3.86 1.12 -7.37
N LEU A 76 -4.22 0.75 -8.61
CA LEU A 76 -5.36 1.34 -9.34
C LEU A 76 -6.71 1.08 -8.66
N LEU A 77 -6.81 0.06 -7.80
CA LEU A 77 -7.99 -0.22 -7.00
C LEU A 77 -7.94 0.44 -5.62
N ILE A 78 -6.82 0.31 -4.91
CA ILE A 78 -6.64 0.77 -3.51
C ILE A 78 -6.70 2.30 -3.43
N VAL A 79 -6.06 3.01 -4.36
CA VAL A 79 -5.98 4.48 -4.29
C VAL A 79 -7.37 5.12 -4.43
N PRO A 80 -8.17 4.81 -5.47
CA PRO A 80 -9.52 5.39 -5.58
C PRO A 80 -10.43 5.00 -4.42
N THR A 81 -10.44 3.73 -4.02
CA THR A 81 -11.28 3.26 -2.90
C THR A 81 -10.88 3.91 -1.58
N GLY A 82 -9.58 4.06 -1.30
CA GLY A 82 -9.09 4.71 -0.10
C GLY A 82 -9.39 6.21 -0.07
N LEU A 83 -9.25 6.90 -1.21
CA LEU A 83 -9.65 8.32 -1.34
C LEU A 83 -11.16 8.50 -1.15
N LEU A 84 -11.94 7.58 -1.68
CA LEU A 84 -13.39 7.60 -1.57
C LEU A 84 -13.84 7.38 -0.12
N MET A 85 -13.27 6.39 0.58
CA MET A 85 -13.47 6.21 2.03
C MET A 85 -13.05 7.45 2.82
N PHE A 86 -11.90 8.04 2.49
CA PHE A 86 -11.42 9.26 3.12
C PHE A 86 -12.38 10.44 2.96
N ALA A 87 -12.94 10.63 1.76
CA ALA A 87 -13.86 11.72 1.46
C ALA A 87 -15.18 11.65 2.26
N THR A 88 -15.57 10.48 2.77
CA THR A 88 -16.77 10.36 3.61
C THR A 88 -16.63 11.07 4.95
N GLN A 89 -15.43 11.10 5.55
CA GLN A 89 -15.17 11.64 6.89
C GLN A 89 -13.73 12.20 7.01
N PRO A 90 -13.37 13.23 6.22
CA PRO A 90 -11.97 13.67 6.08
C PRO A 90 -11.41 14.30 7.35
N LEU A 91 -12.22 15.07 8.10
CA LEU A 91 -11.76 15.74 9.32
C LEU A 91 -11.49 14.74 10.45
N ASP A 92 -12.35 13.74 10.60
CA ASP A 92 -12.18 12.68 11.61
C ASP A 92 -10.92 11.85 11.32
N LEU A 93 -10.72 11.47 10.05
CA LEU A 93 -9.53 10.73 9.64
C LEU A 93 -8.25 11.56 9.77
N LEU A 94 -8.26 12.84 9.40
CA LEU A 94 -7.10 13.71 9.59
C LEU A 94 -6.77 13.95 11.06
N GLY A 95 -7.76 13.93 11.96
CA GLY A 95 -7.55 14.01 13.41
C GLY A 95 -7.02 12.71 14.04
N ASN A 96 -7.19 11.58 13.35
CA ASN A 96 -6.81 10.26 13.85
C ASN A 96 -5.30 10.00 13.73
N ARG A 97 -4.62 9.76 14.86
CA ARG A 97 -3.17 9.50 14.90
C ARG A 97 -2.78 8.21 14.15
N ALA A 98 -3.61 7.17 14.20
CA ALA A 98 -3.36 5.93 13.47
C ALA A 98 -3.43 6.17 11.95
N PHE A 99 -4.33 7.03 11.48
CA PHE A 99 -4.39 7.42 10.07
C PHE A 99 -3.17 8.23 9.64
N GLN A 100 -2.76 9.23 10.42
CA GLN A 100 -1.55 10.01 10.15
C GLN A 100 -0.30 9.12 10.09
N LEU A 101 -0.15 8.20 11.05
CA LEU A 101 0.94 7.22 11.05
C LEU A 101 0.88 6.30 9.83
N LYS A 102 -0.32 5.81 9.45
CA LYS A 102 -0.52 5.01 8.24
C LYS A 102 -0.01 5.74 6.98
N LEU A 103 -0.32 7.03 6.84
CA LEU A 103 0.14 7.84 5.71
C LEU A 103 1.66 8.03 5.71
N ALA A 104 2.26 8.30 6.89
CA ALA A 104 3.72 8.42 7.02
C ALA A 104 4.44 7.09 6.69
N LEU A 105 3.89 5.96 7.13
CA LEU A 105 4.40 4.63 6.82
C LEU A 105 4.29 4.30 5.32
N LEU A 106 3.16 4.65 4.68
CA LEU A 106 2.99 4.50 3.22
C LEU A 106 4.02 5.33 2.45
N ALA A 107 4.25 6.59 2.84
CA ALA A 107 5.28 7.43 2.23
C ALA A 107 6.69 6.82 2.42
N THR A 108 6.97 6.30 3.60
CA THR A 108 8.23 5.63 3.92
C THR A 108 8.41 4.34 3.11
N ALA A 109 7.34 3.56 2.93
CA ALA A 109 7.35 2.35 2.09
C ALA A 109 7.62 2.68 0.62
N GLY A 110 6.97 3.74 0.10
CA GLY A 110 7.23 4.24 -1.25
C GLY A 110 8.68 4.71 -1.44
N LEU A 111 9.23 5.44 -0.46
CA LEU A 111 10.63 5.85 -0.47
C LEU A 111 11.58 4.65 -0.40
N ASN A 112 11.30 3.67 0.48
CA ASN A 112 12.07 2.44 0.57
C ASN A 112 12.08 1.69 -0.77
N ALA A 113 10.93 1.56 -1.43
CA ALA A 113 10.80 0.95 -2.74
C ALA A 113 11.59 1.72 -3.81
N LEU A 114 11.53 3.05 -3.82
CA LEU A 114 12.29 3.89 -4.74
C LEU A 114 13.81 3.70 -4.55
N LEU A 115 14.28 3.73 -3.31
CA LEU A 115 15.69 3.53 -2.97
C LEU A 115 16.18 2.12 -3.33
N PHE A 116 15.33 1.10 -3.12
CA PHE A 116 15.61 -0.26 -3.55
C PHE A 116 15.78 -0.37 -5.07
N HIS A 117 14.85 0.22 -5.83
CA HIS A 117 14.84 0.14 -7.30
C HIS A 117 15.96 0.97 -7.95
N THR A 118 16.28 2.14 -7.38
CA THR A 118 17.36 3.02 -7.88
C THR A 118 18.75 2.59 -7.42
N GLY A 119 18.84 1.80 -6.35
CA GLY A 119 20.08 1.27 -5.80
C GLY A 119 20.26 -0.22 -6.08
N PRO A 120 20.10 -1.09 -5.07
CA PRO A 120 20.46 -2.51 -5.17
C PRO A 120 19.87 -3.22 -6.40
N TYR A 121 18.59 -3.01 -6.70
CA TYR A 121 17.89 -3.73 -7.76
C TYR A 121 18.48 -3.54 -9.16
N ARG A 122 19.25 -2.47 -9.39
CA ARG A 122 19.97 -2.27 -10.67
C ARG A 122 20.94 -3.40 -11.00
N SER A 123 21.45 -4.08 -9.97
CA SER A 123 22.37 -5.22 -10.10
C SER A 123 21.65 -6.59 -10.07
N ALA A 124 20.31 -6.62 -10.12
CA ALA A 124 19.53 -7.84 -9.91
C ALA A 124 19.82 -8.97 -10.91
N ASP A 125 20.36 -8.66 -12.09
CA ASP A 125 20.80 -9.68 -13.06
C ASP A 125 21.93 -10.58 -12.54
N ALA A 126 22.79 -10.05 -11.69
CA ALA A 126 23.90 -10.78 -11.10
C ALA A 126 23.47 -11.61 -9.87
N TRP A 127 22.22 -11.49 -9.42
CA TRP A 127 21.71 -12.18 -8.23
C TRP A 127 21.24 -13.58 -8.59
N HIS A 128 22.18 -14.46 -8.94
CA HIS A 128 21.86 -15.85 -9.27
C HIS A 128 21.27 -16.57 -8.05
N THR A 129 22.06 -16.66 -6.97
CA THR A 129 21.67 -17.43 -5.77
C THR A 129 21.34 -16.55 -4.57
N GLU A 130 22.00 -15.39 -4.43
CA GLU A 130 21.79 -14.46 -3.31
C GLU A 130 21.71 -13.01 -3.75
N ALA A 131 20.84 -12.27 -3.09
CA ALA A 131 20.84 -10.83 -3.13
C ALA A 131 21.88 -10.26 -2.15
N PRO A 132 22.48 -9.09 -2.43
CA PRO A 132 23.41 -8.42 -1.52
C PRO A 132 22.73 -8.00 -0.23
N GLY A 133 23.49 -7.86 0.86
CA GLY A 133 22.96 -7.49 2.18
C GLY A 133 22.10 -6.21 2.19
N ARG A 134 22.45 -5.22 1.36
CA ARG A 134 21.64 -4.00 1.19
C ARG A 134 20.25 -4.28 0.61
N ALA A 135 20.15 -5.18 -0.37
CA ALA A 135 18.86 -5.59 -0.92
C ALA A 135 18.02 -6.35 0.12
N LYS A 136 18.64 -7.26 0.88
CA LYS A 136 17.99 -7.99 1.98
C LYS A 136 17.45 -7.03 3.06
N PHE A 137 18.22 -5.98 3.41
CA PHE A 137 17.75 -4.96 4.36
C PHE A 137 16.48 -4.24 3.88
N HIS A 138 16.47 -3.75 2.63
CA HIS A 138 15.29 -3.08 2.06
C HIS A 138 14.06 -3.99 2.00
N ALA A 139 14.26 -5.28 1.69
CA ALA A 139 13.19 -6.28 1.67
C ALA A 139 12.62 -6.55 3.07
N ALA A 140 13.48 -6.73 4.07
CA ALA A 140 13.04 -6.90 5.47
C ALA A 140 12.30 -5.65 5.98
N LEU A 141 12.83 -4.46 5.69
CA LEU A 141 12.20 -3.20 6.06
C LEU A 141 10.84 -3.03 5.36
N SER A 142 10.72 -3.39 4.09
CA SER A 142 9.47 -3.36 3.33
C SER A 142 8.39 -4.22 3.99
N ILE A 143 8.70 -5.47 4.36
CA ILE A 143 7.77 -6.36 5.06
C ILE A 143 7.30 -5.74 6.39
N LEU A 144 8.24 -5.22 7.20
CA LEU A 144 7.89 -4.56 8.47
C LEU A 144 6.99 -3.33 8.26
N LEU A 145 7.28 -2.50 7.26
CA LEU A 145 6.47 -1.34 6.93
C LEU A 145 5.05 -1.75 6.52
N TRP A 146 4.88 -2.75 5.66
CA TRP A 146 3.56 -3.21 5.25
C TRP A 146 2.76 -3.82 6.40
N ILE A 147 3.39 -4.60 7.28
CA ILE A 147 2.75 -5.09 8.51
C ILE A 147 2.27 -3.92 9.37
N ALA A 148 3.09 -2.90 9.56
CA ALA A 148 2.73 -1.72 10.32
C ALA A 148 1.58 -0.92 9.67
N VAL A 149 1.55 -0.80 8.34
CA VAL A 149 0.44 -0.15 7.60
C VAL A 149 -0.87 -0.93 7.79
N ILE A 150 -0.83 -2.27 7.73
CA ILE A 150 -2.00 -3.13 7.99
C ILE A 150 -2.49 -2.93 9.42
N ALA A 151 -1.58 -2.97 10.39
CA ALA A 151 -1.91 -2.76 11.80
C ALA A 151 -2.58 -1.40 12.02
N CYS A 152 -2.03 -0.32 11.44
CA CYS A 152 -2.65 1.00 11.49
C CYS A 152 -4.05 1.00 10.86
N GLY A 153 -4.24 0.32 9.73
CA GLY A 153 -5.55 0.18 9.09
C GLY A 153 -6.59 -0.46 10.02
N ARG A 154 -6.23 -1.51 10.75
CA ARG A 154 -7.12 -2.14 11.74
C ARG A 154 -7.37 -1.25 12.96
N LEU A 155 -6.37 -0.49 13.39
CA LEU A 155 -6.48 0.42 14.53
C LEU A 155 -7.44 1.59 14.29
N LEU A 156 -7.72 1.96 13.04
CA LEU A 156 -8.70 3.01 12.71
C LEU A 156 -10.10 2.73 13.26
N ALA A 157 -10.44 1.46 13.51
CA ALA A 157 -11.73 1.08 14.09
C ALA A 157 -11.79 1.21 15.62
N TYR A 158 -10.67 1.51 16.29
CA TYR A 158 -10.54 1.42 17.74
C TYR A 158 -9.97 2.67 18.42
N VAL A 159 -9.22 3.50 17.68
CA VAL A 159 -8.50 4.68 18.18
C VAL A 159 -8.91 5.88 17.34
#